data_AF-A0A2A6M2N4-F1
#
_entry.id   AF-A0A2A6M2N4-F1
#
_cell.length_a   1.000
_cell.length_b   1.000
_cell.length_c   1.000
_cell.angle_alpha   90.00
_cell.angle_beta   90.00
_cell.angle_gamma   90.00
#
_symmetry.space_group_name_H-M   'P 1'
#
loop_
_entity.id
_entity.type
_entity.pdbx_description
1 polymer ?
#
loop_
_entity_poly.entity_id
_entity_poly.type
_entity_poly.pdbx_seq_one_letter_code
_entity_poly.pdbx_strand_id
1 'polypeptide(L)'
;MQSRRFIMIVGNGEVPKGAAATIDAADLVIRFNDCRSVGRGGTRTDVVAVCNTGRPALSMLGGGRWKTSEPVRQAREFWSVRSGAKFAAMRAALAKAHPDLDDFCDDYTVGFESFARATGRHHRIVPAATHEWLEQGLARFAPAPYVVPSSGLLVIAEVLSGIASAGDDIVLTGFGHSGWEWHPFAAERRYVDALAAERRLRRLDPSPSSDLSQGA
;
A
#
# COMPACT_ATOMS: atom_id res chain seq x y z
N MET A 1 2.81 28.04 -8.64
CA MET A 1 1.71 27.11 -8.29
C MET A 1 2.20 25.71 -8.59
N GLN A 2 2.31 24.81 -7.61
CA GLN A 2 2.58 23.41 -7.93
C GLN A 2 1.38 22.87 -8.70
N SER A 3 1.62 22.20 -9.83
CA SER A 3 0.57 21.52 -10.59
C SER A 3 -0.04 20.43 -9.71
N ARG A 4 -1.38 20.37 -9.67
CA ARG A 4 -2.14 19.28 -9.06
C ARG A 4 -1.63 17.94 -9.59
N ARG A 5 -1.13 17.07 -8.71
CA ARG A 5 -0.70 15.72 -9.10
C ARG A 5 -1.87 14.75 -9.04
N PHE A 6 -1.85 13.77 -9.93
CA PHE A 6 -2.68 12.60 -9.90
C PHE A 6 -1.90 11.44 -9.29
N ILE A 7 -2.25 11.03 -8.07
CA ILE A 7 -1.61 9.96 -7.31
C ILE A 7 -2.50 8.71 -7.35
N MET A 8 -1.98 7.63 -7.91
CA MET A 8 -2.66 6.34 -8.01
C MET A 8 -2.07 5.34 -7.01
N ILE A 9 -2.90 4.86 -6.10
CA ILE A 9 -2.54 3.79 -5.16
C ILE A 9 -3.23 2.50 -5.63
N VAL A 10 -2.43 1.50 -6.01
CA VAL A 10 -2.92 0.26 -6.62
C VAL A 10 -2.69 -0.91 -5.68
N GLY A 11 -3.71 -1.30 -4.95
CA GLY A 11 -3.73 -2.51 -4.12
C GLY A 11 -3.56 -3.79 -4.94
N ASN A 12 -3.38 -4.91 -4.23
CA ASN A 12 -3.15 -6.23 -4.83
C ASN A 12 -4.44 -7.04 -5.11
N GLY A 13 -5.61 -6.45 -4.90
CA GLY A 13 -6.90 -7.03 -5.23
C GLY A 13 -7.28 -6.83 -6.70
N GLU A 14 -8.54 -7.11 -7.03
CA GLU A 14 -9.05 -6.95 -8.39
C GLU A 14 -9.06 -5.48 -8.83
N VAL A 15 -8.55 -5.24 -10.04
CA VAL A 15 -8.53 -3.94 -10.70
C VAL A 15 -9.58 -3.94 -11.83
N PRO A 16 -10.40 -2.88 -11.98
CA PRO A 16 -11.40 -2.80 -13.04
C PRO A 16 -10.82 -3.02 -14.43
N LYS A 17 -11.58 -3.67 -15.31
CA LYS A 17 -11.20 -3.81 -16.73
C LYS A 17 -11.03 -2.43 -17.36
N GLY A 18 -10.00 -2.25 -18.18
CA GLY A 18 -9.71 -0.98 -18.86
C GLY A 18 -8.98 0.07 -18.00
N ALA A 19 -8.75 -0.18 -16.71
CA ALA A 19 -8.09 0.77 -15.82
C ALA A 19 -6.60 1.00 -16.09
N ALA A 20 -5.94 0.11 -16.83
CA ALA A 20 -4.49 0.13 -17.05
C ALA A 20 -3.98 1.49 -17.57
N ALA A 21 -4.60 2.02 -18.63
CA ALA A 21 -4.21 3.30 -19.21
C ALA A 21 -4.36 4.47 -18.23
N THR A 22 -5.43 4.48 -17.43
CA THR A 22 -5.64 5.51 -16.40
C THR A 22 -4.62 5.41 -15.28
N ILE A 23 -4.25 4.19 -14.87
CA ILE A 23 -3.22 3.97 -13.85
C ILE A 23 -1.85 4.45 -14.36
N ASP A 24 -1.47 4.08 -15.59
CA ASP A 24 -0.16 4.41 -16.15
C ASP A 24 0.01 5.92 -16.45
N ALA A 25 -1.11 6.63 -16.65
CA ALA A 25 -1.14 8.08 -16.84
C ALA A 25 -0.98 8.90 -15.54
N ALA A 26 -1.02 8.28 -14.36
CA ALA A 26 -0.86 9.00 -13.09
C ALA A 26 0.55 9.57 -12.92
N ASP A 27 0.70 10.69 -12.20
CA ASP A 27 2.01 11.29 -11.91
C ASP A 27 2.84 10.43 -10.93
N LEU A 28 2.16 9.66 -10.09
CA LEU A 28 2.74 8.77 -9.09
C LEU A 28 1.90 7.49 -8.95
N VAL A 29 2.48 6.33 -9.24
CA VAL A 29 1.87 5.01 -9.04
C VAL A 29 2.56 4.26 -7.90
N ILE A 30 1.79 3.95 -6.85
CA ILE A 30 2.24 3.20 -5.67
C ILE A 30 1.64 1.80 -5.71
N ARG A 31 2.49 0.77 -5.66
CA ARG A 31 2.10 -0.66 -5.62
C ARG A 31 2.64 -1.35 -4.37
N PHE A 32 2.19 -2.57 -4.10
CA PHE A 32 2.48 -3.26 -2.84
C PHE A 32 3.16 -4.61 -3.01
N ASN A 33 4.22 -4.85 -2.24
CA ASN A 33 4.92 -6.13 -2.13
C ASN A 33 5.30 -6.70 -3.51
N ASP A 34 4.69 -7.83 -3.91
CA ASP A 34 4.92 -8.49 -5.19
C ASP A 34 4.25 -7.81 -6.40
N CYS A 35 3.59 -6.66 -6.19
CA CYS A 35 2.96 -5.86 -7.25
C CYS A 35 2.00 -6.68 -8.13
N ARG A 36 1.15 -7.50 -7.51
CA ARG A 36 0.26 -8.47 -8.19
C ARG A 36 -0.74 -7.82 -9.15
N SER A 37 -0.96 -6.51 -9.03
CA SER A 37 -1.82 -5.72 -9.91
C SER A 37 -1.17 -5.36 -11.26
N VAL A 38 0.13 -5.59 -11.44
CA VAL A 38 0.84 -5.32 -12.71
C VAL A 38 0.31 -6.23 -13.82
N GLY A 39 0.23 -5.68 -15.03
CA GLY A 39 -0.44 -6.30 -16.17
C GLY A 39 -1.83 -5.71 -16.33
N ARG A 40 -2.85 -6.32 -15.71
CA ARG A 40 -4.25 -5.84 -15.81
C ARG A 40 -4.44 -4.42 -15.25
N GLY A 41 -3.70 -4.06 -14.21
CA GLY A 41 -3.70 -2.74 -13.61
C GLY A 41 -2.56 -1.85 -14.12
N GLY A 42 -2.17 -1.98 -15.38
CA GLY A 42 -1.07 -1.22 -15.96
C GLY A 42 0.30 -1.78 -15.61
N THR A 43 1.35 -1.13 -16.10
CA THR A 43 2.75 -1.54 -15.86
C THR A 43 3.53 -0.53 -15.04
N ARG A 44 3.15 0.74 -15.08
CA ARG A 44 3.86 1.81 -14.38
C ARG A 44 3.93 1.52 -12.88
N THR A 45 5.13 1.64 -12.34
CA THR A 45 5.40 1.48 -10.91
C THR A 45 6.46 2.47 -10.51
N ASP A 46 6.08 3.52 -9.80
CA ASP A 46 7.02 4.53 -9.30
C ASP A 46 7.54 4.15 -7.90
N VAL A 47 6.64 3.61 -7.06
CA VAL A 47 6.93 3.22 -5.68
C VAL A 47 6.49 1.78 -5.44
N VAL A 48 7.33 0.99 -4.78
CA VAL A 48 6.91 -0.30 -4.18
C VAL A 48 6.89 -0.16 -2.66
N ALA A 49 5.69 -0.16 -2.09
CA ALA A 49 5.46 -0.21 -0.67
C ALA A 49 5.53 -1.67 -0.17
N VAL A 50 6.48 -1.96 0.71
CA VAL A 50 6.81 -3.31 1.15
C VAL A 50 6.43 -3.52 2.60
N CYS A 51 5.85 -4.68 2.90
CA CYS A 51 5.84 -5.24 4.25
C CYS A 51 7.28 -5.63 4.59
N ASN A 52 7.95 -4.79 5.38
CA ASN A 52 9.37 -4.95 5.73
C ASN A 52 9.61 -5.81 6.97
N THR A 53 8.59 -6.48 7.50
CA THR A 53 8.73 -7.39 8.64
C THR A 53 8.31 -8.82 8.32
N GLY A 54 8.86 -9.78 9.09
CA GLY A 54 8.53 -11.19 9.08
C GLY A 54 8.67 -11.89 7.73
N ARG A 55 7.91 -12.97 7.56
CA ARG A 55 7.94 -13.84 6.35
C ARG A 55 7.83 -13.10 5.02
N PRO A 56 6.94 -12.10 4.83
CA PRO A 56 6.88 -11.38 3.56
C PRO A 56 8.20 -10.71 3.18
N ALA A 57 8.84 -10.04 4.14
CA ALA A 57 10.10 -9.35 3.91
C ALA A 57 11.23 -10.34 3.59
N LEU A 58 11.32 -11.42 4.36
CA LEU A 58 12.30 -12.48 4.13
C LEU A 58 12.12 -13.11 2.75
N SER A 59 10.89 -13.33 2.29
CA SER A 59 10.60 -13.85 0.95
C SER A 59 11.07 -12.90 -0.16
N MET A 60 10.73 -11.61 -0.04
CA MET A 60 11.12 -10.59 -1.02
C MET A 60 12.64 -10.38 -1.09
N LEU A 61 13.32 -10.39 0.06
CA LEU A 61 14.77 -10.16 0.14
C LEU A 61 15.61 -11.41 -0.07
N GLY A 62 15.12 -12.58 0.33
CA GLY A 62 15.83 -13.85 0.26
C GLY A 62 15.88 -14.44 -1.15
N GLY A 63 14.91 -14.10 -2.02
CA GLY A 63 14.85 -14.55 -3.41
C GLY A 63 15.36 -13.52 -4.43
N GLY A 64 15.91 -14.01 -5.55
CA GLY A 64 16.23 -13.16 -6.70
C GLY A 64 14.99 -12.66 -7.45
N ARG A 65 13.88 -13.43 -7.44
CA ARG A 65 12.69 -13.19 -8.28
C ARG A 65 12.00 -11.84 -8.01
N TRP A 66 11.81 -11.47 -6.75
CA TRP A 66 11.18 -10.19 -6.42
C TRP A 66 12.06 -9.02 -6.90
N LYS A 67 13.36 -9.08 -6.57
CA LYS A 67 14.37 -8.07 -6.95
C LYS A 67 14.51 -7.89 -8.46
N THR A 68 14.30 -8.97 -9.23
CA THR A 68 14.38 -8.97 -10.70
C THR A 68 13.01 -8.88 -11.38
N SER A 69 11.93 -8.65 -10.63
CA SER A 69 10.63 -8.40 -11.25
C SER A 69 10.62 -7.05 -11.96
N GLU A 70 9.87 -6.96 -13.06
CA GLU A 70 9.74 -5.72 -13.84
C GLU A 70 9.28 -4.51 -13.00
N PRO A 71 8.19 -4.59 -12.20
CA PRO A 71 7.78 -3.44 -11.38
C PRO A 71 8.82 -3.03 -10.34
N VAL A 72 9.54 -3.98 -9.77
CA VAL A 72 10.62 -3.68 -8.81
C VAL A 72 11.81 -3.03 -9.52
N ARG A 73 12.13 -3.39 -10.77
CA ARG A 73 13.17 -2.69 -11.55
C ARG A 73 12.79 -1.26 -11.93
N GLN A 74 11.52 -1.04 -12.28
CA GLN A 74 11.02 0.29 -12.68
C GLN A 74 10.90 1.26 -11.50
N ALA A 75 10.58 0.76 -10.31
CA ALA A 75 10.37 1.60 -9.15
C ALA A 75 11.60 2.45 -8.82
N ARG A 76 11.36 3.74 -8.57
CA ARG A 76 12.37 4.71 -8.12
C ARG A 76 12.50 4.77 -6.59
N GLU A 77 11.47 4.31 -5.87
CA GLU A 77 11.45 4.31 -4.41
C GLU A 77 10.90 3.00 -3.82
N PHE A 78 11.41 2.65 -2.64
CA PHE A 78 10.87 1.58 -1.80
C PHE A 78 10.40 2.15 -0.47
N TRP A 79 9.19 1.82 -0.05
CA TRP A 79 8.64 2.29 1.22
C TRP A 79 8.44 1.12 2.18
N SER A 80 9.24 1.06 3.23
CA SER A 80 9.01 0.17 4.38
C SER A 80 7.78 0.66 5.15
N VAL A 81 6.67 -0.06 5.05
CA VAL A 81 5.38 0.39 5.62
C VAL A 81 5.26 0.16 7.12
N ARG A 82 6.18 -0.61 7.72
CA ARG A 82 6.17 -0.94 9.14
C ARG A 82 7.36 -0.28 9.82
N SER A 83 7.10 0.66 10.73
CA SER A 83 8.16 1.24 11.57
C SER A 83 8.74 0.17 12.50
N GLY A 84 10.06 -0.02 12.46
CA GLY A 84 10.77 -0.97 13.33
C GLY A 84 10.50 -0.73 14.81
N ALA A 85 10.49 0.54 15.26
CA ALA A 85 10.22 0.89 16.66
C ALA A 85 8.80 0.46 17.10
N LYS A 86 7.78 0.73 16.28
CA LYS A 86 6.40 0.33 16.57
C LYS A 86 6.24 -1.18 16.62
N PHE A 87 6.85 -1.90 15.68
CA PHE A 87 6.78 -3.37 15.64
C PHE A 87 7.58 -4.03 16.76
N ALA A 88 8.74 -3.48 17.12
CA ALA A 88 9.49 -3.93 18.30
C ALA A 88 8.67 -3.79 19.59
N ALA A 89 7.94 -2.67 19.76
CA ALA A 89 7.08 -2.44 20.92
C ALA A 89 5.89 -3.43 21.01
N MET A 90 5.41 -3.95 19.89
CA MET A 90 4.30 -4.92 19.85
C MET A 90 4.74 -6.35 20.23
N ARG A 91 6.04 -6.68 20.11
CA ARG A 91 6.55 -8.06 20.17
C ARG A 91 6.16 -8.79 21.46
N ALA A 92 6.33 -8.15 22.61
CA ALA A 92 6.06 -8.78 23.91
C ALA A 92 4.56 -9.11 24.12
N ALA A 93 3.66 -8.28 23.60
CA ALA A 93 2.22 -8.54 23.66
C ALA A 93 1.82 -9.65 22.68
N LEU A 94 2.36 -9.62 21.46
CA LEU A 94 2.08 -10.64 20.45
C LEU A 94 2.60 -12.02 20.84
N ALA A 95 3.79 -12.12 21.45
CA ALA A 95 4.30 -13.39 21.95
C ALA A 95 3.36 -14.09 22.96
N LYS A 96 2.48 -13.34 23.64
CA LYS A 96 1.48 -13.87 24.56
C LYS A 96 0.15 -14.18 23.88
N ALA A 97 -0.33 -13.27 23.03
CA ALA A 97 -1.67 -13.37 22.43
C ALA A 97 -1.70 -14.19 21.13
N HIS A 98 -0.59 -14.20 20.38
CA HIS A 98 -0.41 -14.83 19.07
C HIS A 98 1.00 -15.44 18.95
N PRO A 99 1.34 -16.50 19.71
CA PRO A 99 2.67 -17.09 19.72
C PRO A 99 3.11 -17.66 18.36
N ASP A 100 2.17 -17.92 17.45
CA ASP A 100 2.40 -18.32 16.06
C ASP A 100 2.91 -17.18 15.15
N LEU A 101 2.95 -15.95 15.67
CA LEU A 101 3.46 -14.75 15.01
C LEU A 101 4.82 -14.31 15.58
N ASP A 102 5.66 -15.26 15.99
CA ASP A 102 6.98 -15.01 16.59
C ASP A 102 7.94 -14.21 15.67
N ASP A 103 7.88 -14.47 14.37
CA ASP A 103 8.65 -13.78 13.33
C ASP A 103 8.02 -12.45 12.86
N PHE A 104 6.79 -12.14 13.25
CA PHE A 104 6.00 -11.05 12.67
C PHE A 104 6.65 -9.67 12.85
N CYS A 105 7.34 -9.49 13.98
CA CYS A 105 8.04 -8.27 14.34
C CYS A 105 9.51 -8.24 13.90
N ASP A 106 10.01 -9.26 13.21
CA ASP A 106 11.39 -9.30 12.72
C ASP A 106 11.55 -8.25 11.63
N ASP A 107 12.42 -7.25 11.87
CA ASP A 107 12.55 -6.08 11.01
C ASP A 107 13.68 -6.24 10.00
N TYR A 108 13.32 -6.20 8.72
CA TYR A 108 14.25 -6.30 7.59
C TYR A 108 14.41 -4.97 6.83
N THR A 109 14.07 -3.85 7.48
CA THR A 109 14.24 -2.50 6.91
C THR A 109 15.64 -2.25 6.35
N VAL A 110 16.68 -2.66 7.08
CA VAL A 110 18.09 -2.53 6.65
C VAL A 110 18.34 -3.27 5.33
N GLY A 111 17.67 -4.39 5.09
CA GLY A 111 17.77 -5.14 3.84
C GLY A 111 17.18 -4.39 2.64
N PHE A 112 16.02 -3.75 2.83
CA PHE A 112 15.42 -2.90 1.79
C PHE A 112 16.22 -1.63 1.54
N GLU A 113 16.72 -0.99 2.60
CA GLU A 113 17.61 0.17 2.50
C GLU A 113 18.89 -0.18 1.72
N SER A 114 19.52 -1.30 2.07
CA SER A 114 20.72 -1.80 1.38
C SER A 114 20.45 -2.08 -0.10
N PHE A 115 19.30 -2.69 -0.41
CA PHE A 115 18.90 -2.95 -1.79
C PHE A 115 18.67 -1.66 -2.58
N ALA A 116 17.93 -0.69 -2.01
CA ALA A 116 17.68 0.60 -2.63
C ALA A 116 19.00 1.33 -2.91
N ARG A 117 19.90 1.41 -1.91
CA ARG A 117 21.22 2.02 -2.05
C ARG A 117 22.06 1.34 -3.14
N ALA A 118 22.13 0.01 -3.14
CA ALA A 118 22.89 -0.75 -4.14
C ALA A 118 22.38 -0.58 -5.57
N THR A 119 21.15 -0.08 -5.74
CA THR A 119 20.50 0.14 -7.03
C THR A 119 20.25 1.61 -7.34
N GLY A 120 20.85 2.53 -6.56
CA GLY A 120 20.77 3.98 -6.79
C GLY A 120 19.38 4.57 -6.58
N ARG A 121 18.57 3.99 -5.69
CA ARG A 121 17.17 4.36 -5.46
C ARG A 121 16.91 4.82 -4.04
N HIS A 122 15.81 5.54 -3.85
CA HIS A 122 15.44 6.02 -2.53
C HIS A 122 14.72 4.95 -1.72
N HIS A 123 14.95 4.99 -0.41
CA HIS A 123 14.21 4.20 0.56
C HIS A 123 13.61 5.14 1.60
N ARG A 124 12.38 4.86 1.99
CA ARG A 124 11.63 5.57 3.03
C ARG A 124 11.04 4.56 3.99
N ILE A 125 10.90 4.97 5.26
CA ILE A 125 10.14 4.26 6.28
C ILE A 125 8.90 5.08 6.60
N VAL A 126 7.72 4.44 6.63
CA VAL A 126 6.49 5.08 7.12
C VAL A 126 6.65 5.35 8.62
N PRO A 127 6.47 6.60 9.09
CA PRO A 127 6.65 6.94 10.50
C PRO A 127 5.72 6.17 11.43
N ALA A 128 6.19 5.88 12.65
CA ALA A 128 5.36 5.27 13.70
C ALA A 128 4.10 6.11 13.99
N ALA A 129 4.23 7.43 13.97
CA ALA A 129 3.13 8.36 14.17
C ALA A 129 1.98 8.16 13.16
N THR A 130 2.29 7.82 11.90
CA THR A 130 1.27 7.51 10.89
C THR A 130 0.44 6.28 11.28
N HIS A 131 1.09 5.26 11.85
CA HIS A 131 0.40 4.07 12.36
C HIS A 131 -0.46 4.40 13.58
N GLU A 132 0.07 5.15 14.55
CA GLU A 132 -0.67 5.55 15.76
C GLU A 132 -1.90 6.39 15.44
N TRP A 133 -1.77 7.35 14.52
CA TRP A 133 -2.91 8.15 14.04
C TRP A 133 -3.95 7.30 13.34
N LEU A 134 -3.51 6.33 12.55
CA LEU A 134 -4.41 5.41 11.86
C LEU A 134 -5.19 4.53 12.84
N GLU A 135 -4.55 4.02 13.89
CA GLU A 135 -5.22 3.24 14.94
C GLU A 135 -6.31 4.07 15.64
N GLN A 136 -6.04 5.34 15.96
CA GLN A 136 -7.05 6.25 16.52
C GLN A 136 -8.21 6.50 15.54
N GLY A 137 -7.91 6.67 14.26
CA GLY A 137 -8.92 6.82 13.21
C GLY A 137 -9.80 5.57 13.04
N LEU A 138 -9.19 4.39 13.07
CA LEU A 138 -9.90 3.11 12.99
C LEU A 138 -10.79 2.84 14.19
N ALA A 139 -10.40 3.27 15.40
CA ALA A 139 -11.18 3.08 16.62
C ALA A 139 -12.63 3.62 16.51
N ARG A 140 -12.85 4.66 15.71
CA ARG A 140 -14.18 5.24 15.41
C ARG A 140 -15.14 4.26 14.73
N PHE A 141 -14.60 3.21 14.12
CA PHE A 141 -15.36 2.17 13.42
C PHE A 141 -15.52 0.88 14.23
N ALA A 142 -15.07 0.89 15.50
CA ALA A 142 -15.15 -0.23 16.44
C ALA A 142 -14.68 -1.57 15.83
N PRO A 143 -13.41 -1.67 15.39
CA PRO A 143 -12.90 -2.91 14.84
C PRO A 143 -12.96 -4.03 15.89
N ALA A 144 -13.25 -5.25 15.44
CA ALA A 144 -12.95 -6.45 16.23
C ALA A 144 -11.43 -6.51 16.55
N PRO A 145 -11.00 -7.23 17.59
CA PRO A 145 -9.58 -7.39 17.90
C PRO A 145 -8.76 -7.78 16.67
N TYR A 146 -7.65 -7.09 16.45
CA TYR A 146 -6.78 -7.26 15.29
C TYR A 146 -5.32 -7.08 15.70
N VAL A 147 -4.37 -7.54 14.89
CA VAL A 147 -2.93 -7.36 15.16
C VAL A 147 -2.44 -6.03 14.60
N VAL A 148 -2.73 -5.76 13.33
CA VAL A 148 -2.25 -4.52 12.69
C VAL A 148 -3.11 -4.11 11.49
N PRO A 149 -3.20 -2.80 11.14
CA PRO A 149 -3.79 -2.40 9.86
C PRO A 149 -2.97 -2.92 8.67
N SER A 150 -3.61 -3.11 7.52
CA SER A 150 -2.97 -3.58 6.29
C SER A 150 -1.92 -2.58 5.79
N SER A 151 -0.93 -3.07 5.04
CA SER A 151 0.07 -2.19 4.38
C SER A 151 -0.61 -1.18 3.46
N GLY A 152 -1.72 -1.58 2.83
CA GLY A 152 -2.55 -0.72 1.99
C GLY A 152 -3.07 0.50 2.76
N LEU A 153 -3.64 0.28 3.94
CA LEU A 153 -4.21 1.37 4.72
C LEU A 153 -3.13 2.30 5.31
N LEU A 154 -1.98 1.76 5.71
CA LEU A 154 -0.85 2.59 6.17
C LEU A 154 -0.32 3.50 5.07
N VAL A 155 -0.23 3.02 3.83
CA VAL A 155 0.18 3.85 2.69
C VAL A 155 -0.88 4.89 2.36
N ILE A 156 -2.17 4.56 2.42
CA ILE A 156 -3.24 5.56 2.25
C ILE A 156 -3.11 6.67 3.29
N ALA A 157 -2.89 6.31 4.56
CA ALA A 157 -2.70 7.27 5.64
C ALA A 157 -1.47 8.15 5.40
N GLU A 158 -0.32 7.54 5.09
CA GLU A 158 0.94 8.27 4.79
C GLU A 158 0.78 9.23 3.62
N VAL A 159 0.13 8.78 2.54
CA VAL A 159 -0.09 9.63 1.37
C VAL A 159 -0.94 10.85 1.75
N LEU A 160 -2.00 10.66 2.53
CA LEU A 160 -2.89 11.75 2.94
C LEU A 160 -2.25 12.71 3.95
N SER A 161 -1.33 12.24 4.80
CA SER A 161 -0.75 13.05 5.88
C SER A 161 0.58 13.70 5.55
N GLY A 162 1.38 13.11 4.65
CA GLY A 162 2.76 13.52 4.44
C GLY A 162 3.22 13.63 2.98
N ILE A 163 2.51 13.01 2.03
CA ILE A 163 2.94 13.00 0.62
C ILE A 163 2.12 13.94 -0.25
N ALA A 164 0.80 13.94 -0.09
CA ALA A 164 -0.10 14.72 -0.90
C ALA A 164 -0.10 16.18 -0.46
N SER A 165 -0.09 17.07 -1.44
CA SER A 165 -0.30 18.51 -1.25
C SER A 165 -1.78 18.85 -1.39
N ALA A 166 -2.17 20.01 -0.88
CA ALA A 166 -3.50 20.54 -1.11
C ALA A 166 -3.80 20.62 -2.61
N GLY A 167 -4.87 19.94 -3.03
CA GLY A 167 -5.31 19.90 -4.43
C GLY A 167 -4.91 18.64 -5.20
N ASP A 168 -4.00 17.79 -4.71
CA ASP A 168 -3.68 16.51 -5.37
C ASP A 168 -4.92 15.61 -5.48
N ASP A 169 -5.04 14.88 -6.60
CA ASP A 169 -6.09 13.88 -6.81
C ASP A 169 -5.57 12.50 -6.38
N ILE A 170 -6.12 11.95 -5.30
CA ILE A 170 -5.71 10.66 -4.75
C ILE A 170 -6.75 9.61 -5.14
N VAL A 171 -6.32 8.59 -5.86
CA VAL A 171 -7.21 7.56 -6.41
C VAL A 171 -6.76 6.17 -5.99
N LEU A 172 -7.74 5.37 -5.55
CA LEU A 172 -7.53 4.00 -5.10
C LEU A 172 -8.11 3.00 -6.09
N THR A 173 -7.39 1.92 -6.37
CA THR A 173 -7.93 0.74 -7.05
C THR A 173 -7.25 -0.54 -6.55
N GLY A 174 -7.85 -1.71 -6.75
CA GLY A 174 -7.28 -2.96 -6.24
C GLY A 174 -7.39 -3.16 -4.72
N PHE A 175 -8.32 -2.48 -4.05
CA PHE A 175 -8.54 -2.60 -2.60
C PHE A 175 -9.80 -3.43 -2.29
N GLY A 176 -9.62 -4.75 -2.22
CA GLY A 176 -10.71 -5.67 -1.83
C GLY A 176 -10.99 -5.75 -0.33
N HIS A 177 -10.09 -5.23 0.51
CA HIS A 177 -10.15 -5.36 1.98
C HIS A 177 -10.38 -6.82 2.41
N SER A 178 -9.50 -7.71 1.94
CA SER A 178 -9.51 -9.14 2.26
C SER A 178 -8.08 -9.70 2.21
N GLY A 179 -7.85 -10.85 2.84
CA GLY A 179 -6.53 -11.45 2.95
C GLY A 179 -6.29 -12.02 4.35
N TRP A 180 -5.17 -11.64 4.96
CA TRP A 180 -4.77 -12.13 6.28
C TRP A 180 -5.77 -11.73 7.38
N GLU A 181 -6.17 -12.69 8.21
CA GLU A 181 -7.28 -12.56 9.16
C GLU A 181 -7.05 -11.52 10.26
N TRP A 182 -5.78 -11.25 10.60
CA TRP A 182 -5.43 -10.31 11.66
C TRP A 182 -5.37 -8.84 11.21
N HIS A 183 -5.86 -8.54 10.00
CA HIS A 183 -6.16 -7.19 9.56
C HIS A 183 -7.64 -6.83 9.82
N PRO A 184 -7.94 -5.60 10.30
CA PRO A 184 -9.30 -5.18 10.63
C PRO A 184 -10.11 -4.76 9.39
N PHE A 185 -10.13 -5.58 8.33
CA PHE A 185 -10.59 -5.19 6.99
C PHE A 185 -11.97 -4.53 6.92
N ALA A 186 -12.94 -4.97 7.74
CA ALA A 186 -14.26 -4.35 7.80
C ALA A 186 -14.18 -2.89 8.26
N ALA A 187 -13.35 -2.58 9.26
CA ALA A 187 -13.12 -1.23 9.72
C ALA A 187 -12.28 -0.43 8.71
N GLU A 188 -11.28 -1.06 8.06
CA GLU A 188 -10.50 -0.41 7.00
C GLU A 188 -11.38 0.04 5.84
N ARG A 189 -12.33 -0.81 5.41
CA ARG A 189 -13.26 -0.47 4.35
C ARG A 189 -14.09 0.76 4.72
N ARG A 190 -14.68 0.75 5.93
CA ARG A 190 -15.49 1.89 6.43
C ARG A 190 -14.68 3.17 6.58
N TYR A 191 -13.42 3.06 7.01
CA TYR A 191 -12.49 4.19 7.08
C TYR A 191 -12.22 4.78 5.69
N VAL A 192 -11.92 3.95 4.70
CA VAL A 192 -11.73 4.41 3.31
C VAL A 192 -13.01 5.00 2.71
N ASP A 193 -14.17 4.40 2.99
CA ASP A 193 -15.46 4.92 2.53
C ASP A 193 -15.76 6.31 3.13
N ALA A 194 -15.42 6.53 4.41
CA ALA A 194 -15.53 7.85 5.03
C ALA A 194 -14.60 8.88 4.38
N LEU A 195 -13.34 8.53 4.11
CA LEU A 195 -12.40 9.41 3.39
C LEU A 195 -12.89 9.75 1.98
N ALA A 196 -13.53 8.80 1.29
CA ALA A 196 -14.13 9.03 -0.02
C ALA A 196 -15.34 9.97 0.06
N ALA A 197 -16.20 9.79 1.06
CA ALA A 197 -17.35 10.67 1.31
C ALA A 197 -16.92 12.11 1.62
N GLU A 198 -15.80 12.27 2.34
CA GLU A 198 -15.15 13.56 2.61
C GLU A 198 -14.36 14.13 1.41
N ARG A 199 -14.36 13.44 0.26
CA ARG A 199 -13.61 13.81 -0.95
C ARG A 199 -12.10 13.95 -0.75
N ARG A 200 -11.55 13.28 0.27
CA ARG A 200 -10.10 13.24 0.53
C ARG A 200 -9.37 12.29 -0.42
N LEU A 201 -10.10 11.33 -0.98
CA LEU A 201 -9.68 10.41 -2.03
C LEU A 201 -10.90 9.98 -2.83
N ARG A 202 -10.70 9.27 -3.94
CA ARG A 202 -11.77 8.58 -4.66
C ARG A 202 -11.35 7.16 -5.05
N ARG A 203 -12.33 6.30 -5.31
CA ARG A 203 -12.07 4.99 -5.91
C ARG A 203 -12.04 5.16 -7.43
N LEU A 204 -11.23 4.37 -8.12
CA LEU A 204 -11.25 4.31 -9.57
C LEU A 204 -12.50 3.53 -9.99
N ASP A 205 -13.47 4.23 -10.56
CA ASP A 205 -14.65 3.59 -11.11
C ASP A 205 -14.30 2.78 -12.37
N PRO A 206 -15.01 1.68 -12.65
CA PRO A 206 -14.93 1.04 -13.95
C PRO A 206 -15.37 2.08 -14.99
N SER A 207 -14.51 2.40 -15.97
CA SER A 207 -14.97 3.17 -17.13
C SER A 207 -16.17 2.44 -17.73
N PRO A 208 -17.28 3.14 -18.06
CA PRO A 208 -18.33 2.51 -18.85
C PRO A 208 -17.69 2.02 -20.15
N SER A 209 -17.89 0.74 -20.49
CA SER A 209 -17.46 0.21 -21.77
C SER A 209 -18.09 1.10 -22.84
N SER A 210 -17.27 1.70 -23.70
CA SER A 210 -17.76 2.35 -24.91
C SER A 210 -18.16 1.26 -25.89
N ASP A 211 -19.26 0.56 -25.61
CA ASP A 211 -19.99 -0.26 -26.58
C ASP A 211 -20.87 0.65 -27.44
N LEU A 212 -20.25 1.55 -28.19
CA LEU A 212 -20.91 2.31 -29.26
C LEU A 212 -19.97 2.46 -30.44
N SER A 213 -19.88 1.40 -31.24
CA SER A 213 -19.40 1.30 -32.63
C SER A 213 -19.36 -0.22 -32.91
N GLN A 214 -20.20 -0.85 -33.73
CA GLN A 214 -20.73 -0.45 -35.03
C GLN A 214 -22.06 -1.15 -35.32
N GLY A 215 -22.92 -0.46 -36.06
CA GLY A 215 -24.09 -1.01 -36.75
C GLY A 215 -24.65 0.06 -37.67
N ALA A 216 -23.97 0.26 -38.80
CA ALA A 216 -24.45 1.00 -39.95
C ALA A 216 -25.59 0.25 -40.65
#